data_AF-A0A965CKA3-F1
#
_entry.id   AF-A0A965CKA3-F1
#
_cell.length_a   1.000
_cell.length_b   1.000
_cell.length_c   1.000
_cell.angle_alpha   90.00
_cell.angle_beta   90.00
_cell.angle_gamma   90.00
#
_symmetry.space_group_name_H-M   'P 1'
#
loop_
_entity.id
_entity.type
_entity.pdbx_description
1 polymer ?
#
loop_
_entity_poly.entity_id
_entity_poly.type
_entity_poly.pdbx_seq_one_letter_code
_entity_poly.pdbx_strand_id
1 'polypeptide(L)'
;MQALPDTPAIIETRAWVERVVIGLRLCPFAPAPALKGTIRYATSDATTPEALLEDLAVEMQRLIASSPEELETTLLVHPQVLQDFEEYNDFLAVADGLLGALGLEGELQIASFHPQYRFAGTAADDIG
;
A
#
# COMPACT_ATOMS: atom_id res chain seq x y z
N MET A 1 12.94 -13.73 17.06
CA MET A 1 13.10 -12.32 16.64
C MET A 1 11.82 -11.61 17.06
N GLN A 2 11.85 -10.79 18.11
CA GLN A 2 10.66 -10.06 18.56
C GLN A 2 10.33 -8.99 17.54
N ALA A 3 9.09 -8.97 17.05
CA ALA A 3 8.59 -7.86 16.25
C ALA A 3 8.71 -6.58 17.09
N LEU A 4 9.30 -5.53 16.51
CA LEU A 4 9.25 -4.20 17.11
C LEU A 4 7.77 -3.80 17.29
N PRO A 5 7.42 -3.05 18.35
CA PRO A 5 6.06 -2.57 18.51
C PRO A 5 5.63 -1.76 17.28
N ASP A 6 4.39 -1.99 16.82
CA ASP A 6 3.79 -1.28 15.70
C ASP A 6 3.88 0.24 15.94
N THR A 7 4.31 0.99 14.92
CA THR A 7 4.35 2.45 14.98
C THR A 7 2.94 3.03 15.07
N PRO A 8 2.74 4.25 15.60
CA PRO A 8 1.42 4.90 15.58
C PRO A 8 0.79 4.92 14.18
N ALA A 9 1.59 5.16 13.14
CA ALA A 9 1.15 5.12 11.75
C ALA A 9 0.61 3.75 11.33
N ILE A 10 1.26 2.64 11.74
CA ILE A 10 0.76 1.28 11.47
C ILE A 10 -0.56 1.03 12.21
N ILE A 11 -0.65 1.44 13.48
CA ILE A 11 -1.87 1.23 14.30
C ILE A 11 -3.06 1.96 13.67
N GLU A 12 -2.89 3.23 13.30
CA GLU A 12 -3.92 4.04 12.66
C GLU A 12 -4.29 3.48 11.28
N THR A 13 -3.30 3.09 10.48
CA THR A 13 -3.53 2.52 9.14
C THR A 13 -4.27 1.18 9.23
N ARG A 14 -3.92 0.30 10.16
CA ARG A 14 -4.62 -0.98 10.35
C ARG A 14 -6.09 -0.75 10.71
N ALA A 15 -6.36 0.15 11.65
CA ALA A 15 -7.73 0.51 12.02
C ALA A 15 -8.51 1.12 10.85
N TRP A 16 -7.85 1.91 10.00
CA TRP A 16 -8.44 2.47 8.79
C TRP A 16 -8.74 1.37 7.74
N VAL A 17 -7.84 0.42 7.51
CA VAL A 17 -8.08 -0.71 6.58
C VAL A 17 -9.32 -1.51 7.00
N GLU A 18 -9.43 -1.85 8.29
CA GLU A 18 -10.56 -2.61 8.81
C GLU A 18 -11.89 -1.86 8.63
N ARG A 19 -11.92 -0.57 8.96
CA ARG A 19 -13.17 0.22 8.95
C ARG A 19 -13.57 0.71 7.57
N VAL A 20 -12.60 1.15 6.77
CA VAL A 20 -12.84 1.86 5.51
C VAL A 20 -12.68 0.91 4.34
N VAL A 21 -11.50 0.31 4.16
CA VAL A 21 -11.23 -0.54 2.99
C VAL A 21 -12.11 -1.79 2.99
N ILE A 22 -12.18 -2.47 4.13
CA ILE A 22 -12.97 -3.70 4.29
C ILE A 22 -14.43 -3.36 4.61
N GLY A 23 -14.67 -2.48 5.60
CA GLY A 23 -16.02 -2.12 6.04
C GLY A 23 -16.88 -1.47 4.95
N LEU A 24 -16.30 -0.64 4.07
CA LEU A 24 -16.99 -0.04 2.92
C LEU A 24 -16.82 -0.82 1.62
N ARG A 25 -16.10 -1.97 1.65
CA ARG A 25 -15.84 -2.83 0.50
C ARG A 25 -15.17 -2.11 -0.68
N LEU A 26 -14.22 -1.23 -0.40
CA LEU A 26 -13.48 -0.47 -1.41
C LEU A 26 -12.51 -1.34 -2.21
N CYS A 27 -11.99 -2.41 -1.59
CA CYS A 27 -11.14 -3.39 -2.26
C CYS A 27 -11.75 -4.79 -2.11
N PRO A 28 -12.11 -5.48 -3.21
CA PRO A 28 -12.65 -6.84 -3.14
C PRO A 28 -11.62 -7.87 -2.65
N PHE A 29 -10.33 -7.54 -2.71
CA PHE A 29 -9.23 -8.44 -2.37
C PHE A 29 -8.78 -8.33 -0.89
N ALA A 30 -9.11 -7.24 -0.19
CA ALA A 30 -8.66 -7.01 1.18
C ALA A 30 -9.27 -7.93 2.27
N PRO A 31 -10.55 -8.38 2.20
CA PRO A 31 -11.16 -9.14 3.28
C PRO A 31 -10.53 -10.50 3.57
N ALA A 32 -10.13 -11.24 2.53
CA ALA A 32 -9.57 -12.58 2.66
C ALA A 32 -8.22 -12.62 3.41
N PRO A 33 -7.18 -11.85 3.02
CA PRO A 33 -5.91 -11.83 3.72
C PRO A 33 -6.03 -11.21 5.11
N ALA A 34 -6.95 -10.25 5.31
CA ALA A 34 -7.22 -9.70 6.64
C ALA A 34 -7.76 -10.75 7.61
N LEU A 35 -8.72 -11.57 7.17
CA LEU A 35 -9.27 -12.66 7.99
C LEU A 35 -8.23 -13.75 8.29
N LYS A 36 -7.35 -14.04 7.34
CA LYS A 36 -6.25 -15.01 7.51
C LYS A 36 -5.07 -14.47 8.33
N GLY A 37 -5.01 -13.15 8.56
CA GLY A 37 -3.86 -12.51 9.21
C GLY A 37 -2.60 -12.51 8.33
N THR A 38 -2.75 -12.60 7.01
CA THR A 38 -1.64 -12.66 6.03
C THR A 38 -1.35 -11.29 5.40
N ILE A 39 -1.81 -10.21 6.04
CA ILE A 39 -1.46 -8.83 5.69
C ILE A 39 -0.25 -8.39 6.51
N ARG A 40 0.83 -8.03 5.82
CA ARG A 40 1.96 -7.31 6.41
C ARG A 40 1.76 -5.81 6.30
N TYR A 41 1.96 -5.11 7.40
CA TYR A 41 2.03 -3.65 7.43
C TYR A 41 3.50 -3.27 7.57
N ALA A 42 4.07 -2.63 6.55
CA ALA A 42 5.45 -2.16 6.54
C ALA A 42 5.47 -0.64 6.56
N THR A 43 6.27 -0.02 7.43
CA THR A 43 6.54 1.42 7.36
C THR A 43 7.80 1.65 6.54
N SER A 44 7.74 2.59 5.61
CA SER A 44 8.88 3.14 4.88
C SER A 44 9.30 4.47 5.53
N ASP A 45 10.59 4.60 5.83
CA ASP A 45 11.20 5.85 6.29
C ASP A 45 11.72 6.71 5.12
N ALA A 46 11.44 6.32 3.87
CA ALA A 46 11.81 7.07 2.69
C ALA A 46 11.27 8.50 2.73
N THR A 47 12.16 9.46 2.44
CA THR A 47 11.85 10.89 2.29
C THR A 47 11.92 11.35 0.84
N THR A 48 12.26 10.45 -0.10
CA THR A 48 12.27 10.73 -1.54
C THR A 48 11.55 9.62 -2.32
N PRO A 49 10.97 9.92 -3.50
CA PRO A 49 10.27 8.93 -4.31
C PRO A 49 11.16 7.77 -4.73
N GLU A 50 12.44 8.01 -5.00
CA GLU A 50 13.40 6.98 -5.39
C GLU A 50 13.64 5.98 -4.25
N ALA A 51 13.84 6.49 -3.03
CA ALA A 51 13.99 5.64 -1.85
C ALA A 51 12.70 4.84 -1.58
N LEU A 52 11.53 5.43 -1.79
CA LEU A 52 10.26 4.71 -1.67
C LEU A 52 10.13 3.61 -2.73
N LEU A 53 10.61 3.85 -3.95
CA LEU A 53 10.58 2.87 -5.03
C LEU A 53 11.48 1.66 -4.70
N GLU A 54 12.63 1.90 -4.06
CA GLU A 54 13.51 0.83 -3.54
C GLU A 54 12.80 0.01 -2.45
N ASP A 55 12.16 0.67 -1.49
CA ASP A 55 11.38 0.01 -0.44
C ASP A 55 10.22 -0.81 -1.02
N LEU A 56 9.54 -0.28 -2.04
CA LEU A 56 8.49 -0.99 -2.76
C LEU A 56 9.03 -2.25 -3.45
N ALA A 57 10.20 -2.16 -4.11
CA ALA A 57 10.83 -3.32 -4.75
C ALA A 57 11.19 -4.41 -3.73
N VAL A 58 11.69 -4.04 -2.56
CA VAL A 58 12.01 -4.98 -1.47
C VAL A 58 10.75 -5.71 -1.00
N GLU A 59 9.65 -5.00 -0.80
CA GLU A 59 8.42 -5.62 -0.34
C GLU A 59 7.71 -6.45 -1.42
N MET A 60 7.82 -6.09 -2.71
CA MET A 60 7.40 -6.95 -3.83
C MET A 60 8.17 -8.26 -3.85
N GLN A 61 9.51 -8.19 -3.76
CA GLN A 61 10.37 -9.38 -3.72
C GLN A 61 10.09 -10.26 -2.50
N ARG A 62 9.78 -9.65 -1.35
CA ARG A 62 9.35 -10.39 -0.17
C ARG A 62 8.06 -11.14 -0.42
N LEU A 63 7.06 -10.47 -1.00
CA LEU A 63 5.73 -11.03 -1.24
C LEU A 63 5.81 -12.26 -2.14
N ILE A 64 6.57 -12.20 -3.24
CA ILE A 64 6.74 -13.34 -4.16
C ILE A 64 7.61 -14.46 -3.59
N ALA A 65 8.49 -14.16 -2.63
CA ALA A 65 9.35 -15.15 -1.98
C ALA A 65 8.63 -15.87 -0.82
N SER A 66 7.49 -15.34 -0.37
CA SER A 66 6.68 -15.92 0.70
C SER A 66 5.54 -16.78 0.15
N SER A 67 5.13 -17.77 0.92
CA SER A 67 3.92 -18.52 0.59
C SER A 67 2.66 -17.67 0.87
N PRO A 68 1.57 -17.81 0.10
CA PRO A 68 0.33 -17.06 0.35
C PRO A 68 -0.32 -17.35 1.72
N GLU A 69 0.02 -18.48 2.36
CA GLU A 69 -0.44 -18.82 3.71
C GLU A 69 0.29 -18.01 4.80
N GLU A 70 1.48 -17.49 4.49
CA GLU A 70 2.29 -16.68 5.39
C GLU A 70 2.15 -15.18 5.11
N LEU A 71 2.12 -14.81 3.83
CA LEU A 71 2.07 -13.43 3.38
C LEU A 71 1.37 -13.35 2.01
N GLU A 72 0.17 -12.79 2.00
CA GLU A 72 -0.66 -12.65 0.80
C GLU A 72 -0.74 -11.20 0.34
N THR A 73 -0.53 -10.24 1.25
CA THR A 73 -0.60 -8.81 0.93
C THR A 73 0.38 -8.04 1.80
N THR A 74 1.07 -7.08 1.18
CA THR A 74 1.83 -6.06 1.92
C THR A 74 1.19 -4.70 1.72
N LEU A 75 0.94 -4.00 2.82
CA LEU A 75 0.60 -2.58 2.82
C LEU A 75 1.83 -1.79 3.25
N LEU A 76 2.41 -1.04 2.29
CA LEU A 76 3.54 -0.16 2.52
C LEU A 76 3.03 1.24 2.90
N VAL A 77 3.38 1.70 4.10
CA VAL A 77 2.96 2.97 4.70
C VAL A 77 4.14 3.94 4.67
N HIS A 78 4.05 5.04 3.94
CA HIS A 78 5.16 5.97 3.68
C HIS A 78 4.85 7.42 4.13
N PRO A 79 4.79 7.71 5.45
CA PRO A 79 4.30 9.00 5.94
C PRO A 79 5.23 10.19 5.61
N GLN A 80 6.47 9.94 5.17
CA GLN A 80 7.50 10.96 5.01
C GLN A 80 7.74 11.40 3.54
N VAL A 81 7.03 10.82 2.57
CA VAL A 81 7.10 11.22 1.16
C VAL A 81 5.74 11.09 0.46
N LEU A 82 5.56 11.83 -0.65
CA LEU A 82 4.35 11.81 -1.48
C LEU A 82 3.08 12.20 -0.71
N GLN A 83 3.15 13.25 0.13
CA GLN A 83 1.97 13.81 0.80
C GLN A 83 1.15 14.73 -0.12
N ASP A 84 1.77 15.22 -1.19
CA ASP A 84 1.06 15.92 -2.26
C ASP A 84 0.39 14.90 -3.19
N PHE A 85 -0.89 15.11 -3.49
CA PHE A 85 -1.66 14.16 -4.28
C PHE A 85 -1.20 14.09 -5.75
N GLU A 86 -0.74 15.19 -6.35
CA GLU A 86 -0.29 15.18 -7.75
C GLU A 86 1.02 14.41 -7.86
N GLU A 87 1.98 14.67 -6.97
CA GLU A 87 3.23 13.91 -6.91
C GLU A 87 2.98 12.42 -6.65
N TYR A 88 2.07 12.10 -5.73
CA TYR A 88 1.64 10.73 -5.46
C TYR A 88 1.02 10.06 -6.69
N ASN A 89 0.13 10.76 -7.39
CA ASN A 89 -0.56 10.22 -8.55
C ASN A 89 0.41 9.95 -9.71
N ASP A 90 1.38 10.84 -9.93
CA ASP A 90 2.45 10.64 -10.91
C ASP A 90 3.34 9.45 -10.55
N PHE A 91 3.61 9.25 -9.25
CA PHE A 91 4.38 8.10 -8.76
C PHE A 91 3.73 6.75 -9.07
N LEU A 92 2.40 6.67 -9.20
CA LEU A 92 1.70 5.41 -9.52
C LEU A 92 2.18 4.81 -10.85
N ALA A 93 2.45 5.65 -11.86
CA ALA A 93 2.98 5.19 -13.13
C ALA A 93 4.41 4.63 -13.00
N VAL A 94 5.21 5.19 -12.08
CA VAL A 94 6.56 4.70 -11.77
C VAL A 94 6.49 3.35 -11.05
N ALA A 95 5.55 3.22 -10.10
CA ALA A 95 5.31 1.99 -9.36
C ALA A 95 4.82 0.85 -10.26
N ASP A 96 3.93 1.13 -11.22
CA ASP A 96 3.52 0.17 -12.25
C ASP A 96 4.68 -0.19 -13.18
N GLY A 97 5.51 0.77 -13.58
CA GLY A 97 6.72 0.51 -14.37
C GLY A 97 7.70 -0.43 -13.65
N LEU A 98 7.79 -0.35 -12.33
CA LEU A 98 8.61 -1.26 -11.52
C LEU A 98 8.06 -2.70 -11.56
N LEU A 99 6.74 -2.91 -11.54
CA LEU A 99 6.15 -4.25 -11.71
C LEU A 99 6.62 -4.88 -13.03
N GLY A 100 6.55 -4.11 -14.13
CA GLY A 100 7.02 -4.56 -15.44
C GLY A 100 8.51 -4.87 -15.46
N ALA A 101 9.33 -4.00 -14.86
CA ALA A 101 10.78 -4.18 -14.78
C ALA A 101 11.18 -5.43 -13.99
N LEU A 102 10.40 -5.80 -12.96
CA LEU A 102 10.62 -7.01 -12.15
C LEU A 102 9.95 -8.26 -12.75
N GLY A 103 9.19 -8.14 -13.84
CA GLY A 103 8.44 -9.24 -14.44
C GLY A 103 7.29 -9.74 -13.57
N LEU A 104 6.70 -8.86 -12.76
CA LEU A 104 5.62 -9.15 -11.82
C LEU A 104 4.24 -8.69 -12.33
N GLU A 105 4.17 -8.16 -13.55
CA GLU A 105 2.91 -7.84 -14.22
C GLU A 105 2.03 -9.08 -14.33
N GLY A 106 0.79 -8.99 -13.82
CA GLY A 106 -0.17 -10.09 -13.81
C GLY A 106 -0.02 -11.04 -12.61
N GLU A 107 1.13 -11.04 -11.94
CA GLU A 107 1.37 -11.78 -10.69
C GLU A 107 1.02 -10.95 -9.47
N LEU A 108 1.41 -9.67 -9.47
CA LEU A 108 1.08 -8.70 -8.43
C LEU A 108 0.22 -7.56 -8.99
N GLN A 109 -0.61 -6.99 -8.11
CA GLN A 109 -1.38 -5.79 -8.38
C GLN A 109 -1.12 -4.75 -7.30
N ILE A 110 -0.90 -3.50 -7.70
CA ILE A 110 -0.80 -2.38 -6.78
C ILE A 110 -2.20 -1.79 -6.59
N ALA A 111 -2.68 -1.82 -5.35
CA ALA A 111 -3.83 -1.02 -4.92
C ALA A 111 -3.31 0.14 -4.08
N SER A 112 -3.63 1.36 -4.47
CA SER A 112 -3.02 2.57 -3.94
C SER A 112 -4.06 3.43 -3.22
N PHE A 113 -3.72 3.97 -2.04
CA PHE A 113 -4.59 4.88 -1.29
C PHE A 113 -3.83 6.14 -0.86
N HIS A 114 -4.51 7.28 -0.89
CA HIS A 114 -3.99 8.56 -0.42
C HIS A 114 -5.07 9.29 0.40
N PRO A 115 -4.75 10.01 1.49
CA PRO A 115 -5.76 10.74 2.28
C PRO A 115 -6.54 11.78 1.48
N GLN A 116 -5.93 12.30 0.41
CA GLN A 116 -6.53 13.29 -0.49
C GLN A 116 -6.98 12.67 -1.82
N TYR A 117 -7.16 11.34 -1.90
CA TYR A 117 -7.55 10.68 -3.14
C TYR A 117 -8.86 11.28 -3.66
N ARG A 118 -8.85 11.74 -4.91
CA ARG A 118 -10.04 12.25 -5.61
C ARG A 118 -10.40 11.28 -6.71
N PHE A 119 -11.68 10.93 -6.81
CA PHE A 119 -12.16 10.22 -7.99
C PHE A 119 -12.10 11.17 -9.20
N ALA A 120 -11.66 10.65 -10.35
CA ALA A 120 -11.64 11.43 -11.58
C ALA A 120 -13.04 11.98 -11.88
N GLY A 121 -13.21 13.31 -11.76
CA GLY A 121 -14.48 14.00 -12.02
C GLY A 121 -15.16 14.67 -10.82
N THR A 122 -14.63 14.57 -9.59
CA THR A 122 -15.18 15.32 -8.44
C THR A 122 -14.38 16.59 -8.13
N ALA A 123 -15.09 17.69 -7.87
CA ALA A 123 -14.48 18.94 -7.44
C ALA A 123 -13.87 18.80 -6.03
N ALA A 124 -12.92 19.69 -5.68
CA ALA A 124 -12.18 19.66 -4.41
C ALA A 124 -13.07 19.70 -3.14
N ASP A 125 -14.36 20.04 -3.30
CA ASP A 125 -15.31 20.27 -2.21
C ASP A 125 -16.40 19.18 -2.12
N ASP A 126 -16.31 18.12 -2.93
CA ASP A 126 -17.28 17.04 -2.90
C ASP A 126 -16.94 16.05 -1.79
N ILE A 127 -17.58 16.23 -0.64
CA ILE A 127 -17.56 15.29 0.48
C ILE A 127 -18.45 14.11 0.09
N GLY A 128 -17.83 12.97 -0.22
CA GLY A 128 -18.51 11.68 -0.31
C GLY A 128 -19.02 11.19 1.04
#